data_AF-A0A520PQA4-F1
#
_entry.id   AF-A0A520PQA4-F1
#
_cell.length_a   1.000
_cell.length_b   1.000
_cell.length_c   1.000
_cell.angle_alpha   90.00
_cell.angle_beta   90.00
_cell.angle_gamma   90.00
#
_symmetry.space_group_name_H-M   'P 1'
#
loop_
_entity.id
_entity.type
_entity.pdbx_description
1 polymer ?
#
loop_
_entity_poly.entity_id
_entity_poly.type
_entity_poly.pdbx_seq_one_letter_code
_entity_poly.pdbx_strand_id
1 'polypeptide(L)'
;MGTARWASEAPPTGAPRTRPRGSLFAEPSRTQGFDRATLHDDASRLDSPPRERAVAPGRRRTQGVETMETASELAVRLTKLSREQFWNVYTEFDWPEALSGERYCMKPELISIYGTELWDELDEAQRMRLSLYEIGNFFSLTLQGERPLVAGLSDRLYSKKVTEEATEYLHHFIDEENKHMIMFGVFLQKYLGKVYPEKKIVLDREYSKGEEELAFFCKVMVVEELGDYYNVKMMLDDEIEPIVKQVNWVHHRDESRHLGFGRRHLTELAEQWLPVWDDATKARFSDWLGAYIKSSWSDFYNPKMYDDAGMRDVAGTGYQIRKMALAHPATAAHRAKASKKLVNIFLRLGLLQEQPDL
;
A
#
# COMPACT_ATOMS: atom_id res chain seq x y z
N MET A 1 -18.50 -36.47 -2.72
CA MET A 1 -18.36 -36.25 -4.19
C MET A 1 -19.40 -35.22 -4.59
N GLY A 2 -18.96 -34.04 -5.03
CA GLY A 2 -19.83 -32.92 -5.40
C GLY A 2 -19.09 -31.61 -5.31
N THR A 3 -18.17 -31.36 -6.24
CA THR A 3 -17.43 -30.08 -6.37
C THR A 3 -18.35 -29.03 -6.98
N ALA A 4 -18.67 -27.97 -6.23
CA ALA A 4 -19.39 -26.81 -6.74
C ALA A 4 -18.41 -25.88 -7.48
N ARG A 5 -18.52 -25.82 -8.81
CA ARG A 5 -17.83 -24.82 -9.64
C ARG A 5 -18.73 -23.59 -9.77
N TRP A 6 -18.20 -22.42 -9.43
CA TRP A 6 -18.82 -21.14 -9.75
C TRP A 6 -18.40 -20.74 -11.16
N ALA A 7 -19.33 -20.74 -12.11
CA ALA A 7 -19.11 -20.26 -13.48
C ALA A 7 -20.09 -19.13 -13.77
N SER A 8 -19.58 -17.95 -14.13
CA SER A 8 -20.35 -16.84 -14.69
C SER A 8 -20.28 -16.89 -16.21
N GLU A 9 -21.43 -16.95 -16.89
CA GLU A 9 -21.52 -16.90 -18.35
C GLU A 9 -21.35 -15.46 -18.87
N ALA A 10 -20.49 -15.28 -19.87
CA ALA A 10 -20.40 -14.07 -20.70
C ALA A 10 -20.73 -14.41 -22.17
N PRO A 11 -21.36 -13.52 -22.95
CA PRO A 11 -21.80 -13.81 -24.32
C PRO A 11 -20.66 -13.62 -25.36
N PRO A 12 -20.80 -14.20 -26.58
CA PRO A 12 -19.69 -14.37 -27.50
C PRO A 12 -19.50 -13.14 -28.41
N THR A 13 -18.24 -12.73 -28.61
CA THR A 13 -17.87 -11.84 -29.72
C THR A 13 -16.80 -12.49 -30.59
N GLY A 14 -17.11 -12.61 -31.88
CA GLY A 14 -16.29 -13.31 -32.87
C GLY A 14 -14.98 -12.61 -33.25
N ALA A 15 -14.11 -13.39 -33.88
CA ALA A 15 -12.87 -12.98 -34.55
C ALA A 15 -12.89 -13.57 -35.99
N PRO A 16 -11.92 -13.30 -36.89
CA PRO A 16 -10.74 -12.44 -36.79
C PRO A 16 -10.50 -11.52 -38.03
N ARG A 17 -9.55 -10.59 -37.94
CA ARG A 17 -8.87 -10.03 -39.13
C ARG A 17 -7.36 -10.12 -38.96
N THR A 18 -6.72 -10.55 -40.05
CA THR A 18 -5.32 -10.97 -40.19
C THR A 18 -4.40 -9.91 -40.78
N ARG A 19 -3.09 -10.07 -40.49
CA ARG A 19 -1.85 -9.71 -41.25
C ARG A 19 -1.04 -8.50 -40.72
N PRO A 20 0.28 -8.39 -41.05
CA PRO A 20 1.36 -9.35 -40.83
C PRO A 20 2.62 -8.68 -40.19
N ARG A 21 3.65 -9.51 -39.97
CA ARG A 21 4.91 -9.28 -39.22
C ARG A 21 5.82 -8.16 -39.75
N GLY A 22 6.46 -7.48 -38.80
CA GLY A 22 7.76 -6.78 -38.93
C GLY A 22 8.40 -6.65 -37.55
N SER A 23 9.26 -7.60 -37.17
CA SER A 23 9.93 -7.64 -35.86
C SER A 23 11.27 -6.93 -35.93
N LEU A 24 11.43 -5.84 -35.16
CA LEU A 24 12.69 -5.16 -34.87
C LEU A 24 12.83 -4.97 -33.35
N PHE A 25 12.65 -6.03 -32.56
CA PHE A 25 13.01 -6.01 -31.15
C PHE A 25 13.58 -7.37 -30.73
N ALA A 26 14.69 -7.31 -30.01
CA ALA A 26 15.35 -8.47 -29.40
C ALA A 26 14.42 -9.10 -28.35
N GLU A 27 14.43 -10.43 -28.26
CA GLU A 27 13.70 -11.16 -27.22
C GLU A 27 14.28 -10.86 -25.83
N PRO A 28 13.45 -10.55 -24.82
CA PRO A 28 13.93 -10.49 -23.44
C PRO A 28 14.21 -11.90 -22.90
N SER A 29 15.35 -12.02 -22.25
CA SER A 29 15.85 -13.23 -21.62
C SER A 29 14.95 -13.73 -20.47
N ARG A 30 14.81 -15.06 -20.42
CA ARG A 30 14.38 -15.95 -19.32
C ARG A 30 13.93 -15.27 -18.01
N THR A 31 12.69 -15.57 -17.65
CA THR A 31 12.10 -15.41 -16.31
C THR A 31 13.08 -15.78 -15.20
N GLN A 32 13.36 -14.85 -14.29
CA GLN A 32 13.95 -15.18 -13.00
C GLN A 32 12.87 -15.87 -12.17
N GLY A 33 13.07 -17.16 -11.91
CA GLY A 33 12.18 -17.94 -11.06
C GLY A 33 12.18 -17.44 -9.62
N PHE A 34 11.04 -17.65 -8.98
CA PHE A 34 10.74 -17.42 -7.57
C PHE A 34 11.72 -18.19 -6.66
N ASP A 35 12.80 -17.56 -6.19
CA ASP A 35 13.76 -18.19 -5.27
C ASP A 35 13.44 -17.83 -3.81
N ARG A 36 13.12 -18.84 -2.99
CA ARG A 36 12.84 -18.68 -1.55
C ARG A 36 14.07 -18.23 -0.74
N ALA A 37 15.29 -18.40 -1.26
CA ALA A 37 16.52 -18.11 -0.51
C ALA A 37 16.85 -16.61 -0.40
N THR A 38 16.53 -15.81 -1.42
CA THR A 38 16.70 -14.35 -1.40
C THR A 38 15.68 -13.65 -0.50
N LEU A 39 14.50 -14.26 -0.29
CA LEU A 39 13.41 -13.72 0.54
C LEU A 39 13.75 -13.62 2.04
N HIS A 40 14.48 -14.58 2.58
CA HIS A 40 14.83 -14.59 4.01
C HIS A 40 15.93 -13.56 4.36
N ASP A 41 16.80 -13.24 3.41
CA ASP A 41 17.94 -12.35 3.62
C ASP A 41 17.52 -10.86 3.57
N ASP A 42 16.55 -10.49 2.72
CA ASP A 42 16.01 -9.12 2.68
C ASP A 42 15.06 -8.80 3.84
N ALA A 43 14.17 -9.73 4.21
CA ALA A 43 13.23 -9.54 5.32
C ALA A 43 13.93 -9.43 6.70
N SER A 44 15.04 -10.16 6.90
CA SER A 44 15.80 -10.12 8.16
C SER A 44 16.71 -8.89 8.30
N ARG A 45 17.08 -8.25 7.18
CA ARG A 45 17.89 -7.02 7.16
C ARG A 45 17.09 -5.75 7.46
N LEU A 46 15.78 -5.76 7.19
CA LEU A 46 14.90 -4.61 7.39
C LEU A 46 14.35 -4.48 8.82
N ASP A 47 14.38 -5.56 9.63
CA ASP A 47 13.88 -5.60 11.01
C ASP A 47 14.99 -5.52 12.08
N SER A 48 16.25 -5.38 11.65
CA SER A 48 17.39 -5.26 12.57
C SER A 48 17.68 -3.79 12.90
N PRO A 49 17.82 -3.40 14.19
CA PRO A 49 18.41 -2.10 14.53
C PRO A 49 19.83 -2.03 13.95
N PRO A 50 20.33 -0.83 13.61
CA PRO A 50 21.66 -0.68 13.02
C PRO A 50 22.69 -1.39 13.90
N ARG A 51 23.37 -2.41 13.36
CA ARG A 51 24.43 -3.11 14.07
C ARG A 51 25.53 -2.11 14.41
N GLU A 52 25.68 -1.80 15.70
CA GLU A 52 26.88 -1.13 16.20
C GLU A 52 28.09 -1.98 15.84
N ARG A 53 28.90 -1.50 14.88
CA ARG A 53 30.21 -2.08 14.62
C ARG A 53 31.07 -1.85 15.86
N ALA A 54 31.48 -2.93 16.52
CA ALA A 54 32.46 -2.88 17.58
C ALA A 54 33.74 -2.19 17.08
N VAL A 55 34.05 -1.03 17.66
CA VAL A 55 35.24 -0.23 17.32
C VAL A 55 36.43 -0.77 18.11
N ALA A 56 37.45 -1.26 17.40
CA ALA A 56 38.75 -1.59 18.00
C ALA A 56 39.38 -0.33 18.64
N PRO A 57 40.05 -0.44 19.80
CA PRO A 57 40.50 0.74 20.52
C PRO A 57 41.73 1.34 19.82
N GLY A 58 41.63 2.61 19.44
CA GLY A 58 42.80 3.40 19.05
C GLY A 58 42.70 4.13 17.71
N ARG A 59 41.80 5.10 17.62
CA ARG A 59 41.98 6.35 16.86
C ARG A 59 40.91 7.33 17.31
N ARG A 60 41.30 8.54 17.73
CA ARG A 60 40.37 9.63 18.03
C ARG A 60 39.52 9.88 16.79
N ARG A 61 38.25 9.49 16.83
CA ARG A 61 37.23 9.96 15.89
C ARG A 61 36.99 11.43 16.21
N THR A 62 37.38 12.32 15.31
CA THR A 62 36.71 13.61 15.19
C THR A 62 35.24 13.32 14.98
N GLN A 63 34.38 13.71 15.92
CA GLN A 63 32.93 13.69 15.74
C GLN A 63 32.59 14.72 14.65
N GLY A 64 32.68 14.31 13.39
CA GLY A 64 31.93 14.95 12.33
C GLY A 64 30.46 14.64 12.58
N VAL A 65 29.62 15.68 12.55
CA VAL A 65 28.18 15.49 12.43
C VAL A 65 27.99 14.71 11.13
N GLU A 66 27.66 13.41 11.21
CA GLU A 66 27.18 12.67 10.04
C GLU A 66 25.88 13.35 9.61
N THR A 67 25.96 14.20 8.58
CA THR A 67 24.78 14.79 7.96
C THR A 67 23.95 13.66 7.39
N MET A 68 22.67 13.57 7.78
CA MET A 68 21.77 12.58 7.21
C MET A 68 21.68 12.78 5.68
N GLU A 69 21.76 11.69 4.94
CA GLU A 69 21.58 11.66 3.48
C GLU A 69 20.23 12.31 3.11
N THR A 70 20.25 13.17 2.09
CA THR A 70 19.05 13.88 1.58
C THR A 70 18.18 12.96 0.72
N ALA A 71 16.93 13.35 0.47
CA ALA A 71 16.03 12.59 -0.41
C ALA A 71 16.58 12.49 -1.84
N SER A 72 17.24 13.54 -2.34
CA SER A 72 17.87 13.56 -3.66
C SER A 72 19.11 12.65 -3.75
N GLU A 73 19.95 12.60 -2.72
CA GLU A 73 21.09 11.67 -2.68
C GLU A 73 20.60 10.20 -2.62
N LEU A 74 19.57 9.94 -1.81
CA LEU A 74 18.91 8.64 -1.76
C LEU A 74 18.29 8.27 -3.12
N ALA A 75 17.66 9.22 -3.82
CA ALA A 75 17.03 9.02 -5.12
C ALA A 75 17.99 8.42 -6.16
N VAL A 76 19.27 8.82 -6.18
CA VAL A 76 20.27 8.24 -7.09
C VAL A 76 20.41 6.73 -6.89
N ARG A 77 20.43 6.29 -5.63
CA ARG A 77 20.53 4.86 -5.29
C ARG A 77 19.24 4.12 -5.62
N LEU A 78 18.09 4.72 -5.34
CA LEU A 78 16.79 4.11 -5.61
C LEU A 78 16.54 3.98 -7.11
N THR A 79 16.93 4.96 -7.93
CA THR A 79 16.91 4.87 -9.41
C THR A 79 17.70 3.66 -9.90
N LYS A 80 18.90 3.43 -9.36
CA LYS A 80 19.68 2.24 -9.69
C LYS A 80 18.93 0.95 -9.35
N LEU A 81 18.34 0.87 -8.16
CA LEU A 81 17.58 -0.30 -7.72
C LEU A 81 16.33 -0.54 -8.58
N SER A 82 15.57 0.51 -8.92
CA SER A 82 14.41 0.40 -9.82
C SER A 82 14.78 -0.11 -11.22
N ARG A 83 15.98 0.23 -11.72
CA ARG A 83 16.51 -0.32 -12.97
C ARG A 83 16.89 -1.80 -12.85
N GLU A 84 17.58 -2.15 -11.77
CA GLU A 84 18.02 -3.53 -11.52
C GLU A 84 16.86 -4.48 -11.25
N GLN A 85 15.80 -3.99 -10.60
CA GLN A 85 14.59 -4.75 -10.25
C GLN A 85 13.42 -4.45 -11.20
N PHE A 86 13.71 -3.94 -12.39
CA PHE A 86 12.70 -3.64 -13.38
C PHE A 86 11.88 -4.88 -13.73
N TRP A 87 10.56 -4.73 -13.75
CA TRP A 87 9.62 -5.80 -14.03
C TRP A 87 8.52 -5.33 -14.99
N ASN A 88 7.91 -6.30 -15.68
CA ASN A 88 6.83 -6.07 -16.63
C ASN A 88 5.53 -6.67 -16.10
N VAL A 89 4.57 -5.79 -15.79
CA VAL A 89 3.27 -6.18 -15.22
C VAL A 89 2.48 -7.17 -16.06
N TYR A 90 2.70 -7.20 -17.37
CA TYR A 90 1.99 -8.10 -18.29
C TYR A 90 2.57 -9.52 -18.35
N THR A 91 3.77 -9.75 -17.78
CA THR A 91 4.45 -11.05 -17.83
C THR A 91 4.90 -11.56 -16.47
N GLU A 92 4.84 -10.74 -15.43
CA GLU A 92 5.25 -11.12 -14.07
C GLU A 92 4.30 -12.15 -13.43
N PHE A 93 3.03 -12.15 -13.83
CA PHE A 93 1.97 -12.92 -13.18
C PHE A 93 1.36 -13.97 -14.11
N ASP A 94 1.39 -15.22 -13.67
CA ASP A 94 0.61 -16.31 -14.25
C ASP A 94 -0.77 -16.38 -13.58
N TRP A 95 -1.69 -15.50 -14.02
CA TRP A 95 -3.03 -15.38 -13.43
C TRP A 95 -3.86 -16.67 -13.59
N PRO A 96 -4.17 -17.41 -12.51
CA PRO A 96 -4.97 -18.62 -12.62
C PRO A 96 -6.41 -18.31 -13.03
N GLU A 97 -7.06 -19.23 -13.76
CA GLU A 97 -8.42 -19.00 -14.26
C GLU A 97 -9.44 -18.85 -13.13
N ALA A 98 -9.25 -19.59 -12.04
CA ALA A 98 -9.99 -19.44 -10.79
C ALA A 98 -9.03 -19.56 -9.61
N LEU A 99 -9.36 -18.89 -8.51
CA LEU A 99 -8.70 -19.10 -7.22
C LEU A 99 -9.06 -20.47 -6.66
N SER A 100 -8.23 -21.01 -5.76
CA SER A 100 -8.42 -22.37 -5.24
C SER A 100 -9.76 -22.54 -4.50
N GLY A 101 -10.19 -21.50 -3.78
CA GLY A 101 -11.29 -21.59 -2.81
C GLY A 101 -10.95 -22.44 -1.59
N GLU A 102 -9.68 -22.85 -1.44
CA GLU A 102 -9.16 -23.71 -0.36
C GLU A 102 -8.16 -22.96 0.55
N ARG A 103 -7.83 -21.70 0.21
CA ARG A 103 -6.93 -20.83 0.97
C ARG A 103 -7.55 -19.46 1.22
N TYR A 104 -7.04 -18.78 2.24
CA TYR A 104 -7.40 -17.39 2.51
C TYR A 104 -6.84 -16.47 1.41
N CYS A 105 -7.59 -15.42 1.08
CA CYS A 105 -7.12 -14.34 0.22
C CYS A 105 -6.68 -13.11 1.01
N MET A 106 -7.10 -13.00 2.27
CA MET A 106 -6.56 -12.07 3.24
C MET A 106 -6.31 -12.83 4.53
N LYS A 107 -5.16 -12.57 5.16
CA LYS A 107 -4.81 -13.19 6.44
C LYS A 107 -5.89 -12.90 7.50
N PRO A 108 -6.36 -13.90 8.27
CA PRO A 108 -7.43 -13.71 9.24
C PRO A 108 -7.26 -12.49 10.15
N GLU A 109 -6.07 -12.27 10.73
CA GLU A 109 -5.80 -11.16 11.65
C GLU A 109 -5.87 -9.76 10.99
N LEU A 110 -5.98 -9.69 9.66
CA LEU A 110 -6.13 -8.46 8.90
C LEU A 110 -7.58 -8.18 8.47
N ILE A 111 -8.46 -9.19 8.59
CA ILE A 111 -9.89 -9.07 8.24
C ILE A 111 -10.55 -8.09 9.21
N SER A 112 -11.39 -7.20 8.67
CA SER A 112 -11.89 -6.03 9.39
C SER A 112 -12.75 -6.35 10.62
N ILE A 113 -13.33 -7.55 10.69
CA ILE A 113 -14.13 -8.04 11.83
C ILE A 113 -13.41 -9.08 12.70
N TYR A 114 -12.13 -9.36 12.45
CA TYR A 114 -11.39 -10.35 13.22
C TYR A 114 -11.35 -9.99 14.72
N GLY A 115 -11.51 -11.00 15.58
CA GLY A 115 -11.57 -10.84 17.03
C GLY A 115 -12.87 -10.21 17.57
N THR A 116 -13.91 -10.12 16.74
CA THR A 116 -15.29 -9.81 17.16
C THR A 116 -16.06 -11.10 17.35
N GLU A 117 -17.17 -11.05 18.09
CA GLU A 117 -18.07 -12.20 18.25
C GLU A 117 -18.62 -12.66 16.89
N LEU A 118 -18.88 -11.72 15.97
CA LEU A 118 -19.33 -12.04 14.63
C LEU A 118 -18.32 -12.91 13.86
N TRP A 119 -17.02 -12.64 14.02
CA TRP A 119 -16.00 -13.48 13.38
C TRP A 119 -16.00 -14.91 13.91
N ASP A 120 -16.23 -15.07 15.22
CA ASP A 120 -16.27 -16.37 15.88
C ASP A 120 -17.49 -17.20 15.45
N GLU A 121 -18.59 -16.54 15.08
CA GLU A 121 -19.82 -17.17 14.56
C GLU A 121 -19.69 -17.65 13.10
N LEU A 122 -18.74 -17.12 12.32
CA LEU A 122 -18.57 -17.52 10.92
C LEU A 122 -17.99 -18.93 10.82
N ASP A 123 -18.57 -19.73 9.92
CA ASP A 123 -17.94 -20.96 9.47
C ASP A 123 -16.73 -20.70 8.56
N GLU A 124 -15.91 -21.72 8.34
CA GLU A 124 -14.69 -21.58 7.56
C GLU A 124 -14.95 -21.11 6.12
N ALA A 125 -16.02 -21.59 5.48
CA ALA A 125 -16.35 -21.20 4.12
C ALA A 125 -16.76 -19.71 4.04
N GLN A 126 -17.49 -19.22 5.04
CA GLN A 126 -17.85 -17.80 5.19
C GLN A 126 -16.61 -16.94 5.42
N ARG A 127 -15.67 -17.37 6.28
CA ARG A 127 -14.41 -16.67 6.54
C ARG A 127 -13.54 -16.57 5.29
N MET A 128 -13.38 -17.67 4.56
CA MET A 128 -12.62 -17.69 3.31
C MET A 128 -13.26 -16.80 2.25
N ARG A 129 -14.58 -16.86 2.10
CA ARG A 129 -15.32 -15.96 1.21
C ARG A 129 -15.12 -14.50 1.60
N LEU A 130 -15.28 -14.15 2.87
CA LEU A 130 -15.06 -12.81 3.37
C LEU A 130 -13.63 -12.34 3.06
N SER A 131 -12.63 -13.20 3.24
CA SER A 131 -11.23 -12.87 2.95
C SER A 131 -10.97 -12.47 1.49
N LEU A 132 -11.70 -13.06 0.53
CA LEU A 132 -11.62 -12.68 -0.89
C LEU A 132 -12.18 -11.28 -1.13
N TYR A 133 -13.31 -10.96 -0.51
CA TYR A 133 -13.92 -9.64 -0.67
C TYR A 133 -13.14 -8.56 0.09
N GLU A 134 -12.55 -8.89 1.23
CA GLU A 134 -11.65 -8.01 1.99
C GLU A 134 -10.38 -7.65 1.20
N ILE A 135 -9.68 -8.63 0.61
CA ILE A 135 -8.53 -8.34 -0.25
C ILE A 135 -8.94 -7.54 -1.49
N GLY A 136 -10.13 -7.82 -2.03
CA GLY A 136 -10.72 -7.04 -3.11
C GLY A 136 -10.98 -5.59 -2.76
N ASN A 137 -11.51 -5.33 -1.56
CA ASN A 137 -11.67 -3.97 -1.07
C ASN A 137 -10.30 -3.32 -0.89
N PHE A 138 -9.37 -3.98 -0.19
CA PHE A 138 -8.02 -3.48 0.02
C PHE A 138 -7.31 -3.09 -1.29
N PHE A 139 -7.25 -3.97 -2.29
CA PHE A 139 -6.66 -3.65 -3.60
C PHE A 139 -7.41 -2.54 -4.33
N SER A 140 -8.72 -2.41 -4.15
CA SER A 140 -9.47 -1.27 -4.68
C SER A 140 -9.03 0.04 -4.01
N LEU A 141 -8.79 0.04 -2.70
CA LEU A 141 -8.32 1.22 -1.97
C LEU A 141 -6.92 1.64 -2.42
N THR A 142 -6.00 0.69 -2.53
CA THR A 142 -4.63 0.95 -2.98
C THR A 142 -4.63 1.54 -4.39
N LEU A 143 -5.31 0.89 -5.33
CA LEU A 143 -5.47 1.39 -6.71
C LEU A 143 -6.03 2.82 -6.75
N GLN A 144 -7.05 3.13 -5.94
CA GLN A 144 -7.62 4.49 -5.90
C GLN A 144 -6.67 5.50 -5.26
N GLY A 145 -5.84 5.08 -4.30
CA GLY A 145 -4.82 5.89 -3.64
C GLY A 145 -3.63 6.25 -4.55
N GLU A 146 -3.26 5.36 -5.46
CA GLU A 146 -2.16 5.56 -6.43
C GLU A 146 -2.48 6.64 -7.46
N ARG A 147 -3.76 6.82 -7.84
CA ARG A 147 -4.18 7.82 -8.83
C ARG A 147 -3.78 9.27 -8.48
N PRO A 148 -4.17 9.82 -7.31
CA PRO A 148 -3.75 11.17 -6.92
C PRO A 148 -2.25 11.24 -6.61
N LEU A 149 -1.61 10.14 -6.19
CA LEU A 149 -0.16 10.09 -6.01
C LEU A 149 0.55 10.30 -7.35
N VAL A 150 0.24 9.50 -8.37
CA VAL A 150 0.80 9.63 -9.72
C VAL A 150 0.56 11.03 -10.30
N ALA A 151 -0.64 11.58 -10.15
CA ALA A 151 -0.93 12.94 -10.59
C ALA A 151 -0.04 13.97 -9.88
N GLY A 152 0.04 13.92 -8.55
CA GLY A 152 0.83 14.87 -7.77
C GLY A 152 2.35 14.74 -7.96
N LEU A 153 2.87 13.53 -8.21
CA LEU A 153 4.27 13.34 -8.58
C LEU A 153 4.55 13.86 -9.99
N SER A 154 3.64 13.60 -10.94
CA SER A 154 3.75 14.08 -12.32
C SER A 154 3.81 15.61 -12.38
N ASP A 155 2.98 16.30 -11.60
CA ASP A 155 2.97 17.78 -11.51
C ASP A 155 4.29 18.36 -10.98
N ARG A 156 5.12 17.55 -10.33
CA ARG A 156 6.42 17.97 -9.78
C ARG A 156 7.57 17.77 -10.75
N LEU A 157 7.44 16.89 -11.74
CA LEU A 157 8.51 16.58 -12.71
C LEU A 157 9.02 17.86 -13.39
N TYR A 158 10.35 18.02 -13.44
CA TYR A 158 11.03 19.17 -14.04
C TYR A 158 10.65 20.55 -13.46
N SER A 159 9.98 20.58 -12.32
CA SER A 159 9.68 21.82 -11.60
C SER A 159 10.89 22.30 -10.80
N LYS A 160 10.91 23.59 -10.42
CA LYS A 160 11.96 24.14 -9.55
C LYS A 160 11.95 23.57 -8.12
N LYS A 161 10.96 22.74 -7.77
CA LYS A 161 10.79 22.19 -6.43
C LYS A 161 11.54 20.87 -6.23
N VAL A 162 11.97 20.22 -7.30
CA VAL A 162 12.65 18.92 -7.28
C VAL A 162 14.00 19.02 -7.99
N THR A 163 14.99 18.28 -7.51
CA THR A 163 16.30 18.22 -8.18
C THR A 163 16.24 17.32 -9.42
N GLU A 164 17.29 17.34 -10.24
CA GLU A 164 17.38 16.47 -11.42
C GLU A 164 17.40 14.98 -11.01
N GLU A 165 18.16 14.65 -9.97
CA GLU A 165 18.29 13.28 -9.43
C GLU A 165 16.95 12.78 -8.87
N ALA A 166 16.24 13.63 -8.14
CA ALA A 166 14.90 13.32 -7.65
C ALA A 166 13.93 13.16 -8.82
N THR A 167 14.00 14.02 -9.85
CA THR A 167 13.14 13.92 -11.04
C THR A 167 13.35 12.59 -11.77
N GLU A 168 14.59 12.12 -11.91
CA GLU A 168 14.90 10.81 -12.51
C GLU A 168 14.24 9.68 -11.72
N TYR A 169 14.34 9.70 -10.39
CA TYR A 169 13.69 8.69 -9.55
C TYR A 169 12.15 8.76 -9.62
N LEU A 170 11.57 9.96 -9.66
CA LEU A 170 10.12 10.13 -9.77
C LEU A 170 9.54 9.50 -11.05
N HIS A 171 10.29 9.42 -12.15
CA HIS A 171 9.84 8.67 -13.33
C HIS A 171 9.72 7.16 -13.04
N HIS A 172 10.67 6.59 -12.30
CA HIS A 172 10.60 5.19 -11.88
C HIS A 172 9.46 4.95 -10.90
N PHE A 173 9.29 5.85 -9.94
CA PHE A 173 8.18 5.82 -8.99
C PHE A 173 6.83 5.82 -9.73
N ILE A 174 6.61 6.77 -10.64
CA ILE A 174 5.37 6.86 -11.42
C ILE A 174 5.13 5.60 -12.29
N ASP A 175 6.19 5.05 -12.90
CA ASP A 175 6.10 3.81 -13.69
C ASP A 175 5.67 2.62 -12.83
N GLU A 176 6.27 2.45 -11.65
CA GLU A 176 5.96 1.40 -10.69
C GLU A 176 4.51 1.52 -10.18
N GLU A 177 4.08 2.71 -9.79
CA GLU A 177 2.70 2.94 -9.33
C GLU A 177 1.65 2.74 -10.42
N ASN A 178 1.98 3.07 -11.66
CA ASN A 178 1.09 2.76 -12.76
C ASN A 178 0.99 1.24 -13.02
N LYS A 179 2.08 0.48 -12.79
CA LYS A 179 2.04 -0.99 -12.84
C LYS A 179 1.23 -1.57 -11.70
N HIS A 180 1.30 -1.00 -10.49
CA HIS A 180 0.47 -1.41 -9.36
C HIS A 180 -1.01 -1.28 -9.69
N MET A 181 -1.45 -0.14 -10.23
CA MET A 181 -2.85 0.06 -10.66
C MET A 181 -3.29 -1.00 -11.69
N ILE A 182 -2.43 -1.34 -12.66
CA ILE A 182 -2.71 -2.40 -13.64
C ILE A 182 -2.85 -3.76 -12.96
N MET A 183 -1.89 -4.13 -12.11
CA MET A 183 -1.84 -5.39 -11.37
C MET A 183 -3.10 -5.57 -10.51
N PHE A 184 -3.44 -4.59 -9.68
CA PHE A 184 -4.66 -4.62 -8.87
C PHE A 184 -5.92 -4.64 -9.74
N GLY A 185 -5.96 -3.84 -10.81
CA GLY A 185 -7.06 -3.82 -11.76
C GLY A 185 -7.31 -5.20 -12.38
N VAL A 186 -6.28 -5.93 -12.77
CA VAL A 186 -6.39 -7.30 -13.31
C VAL A 186 -6.97 -8.25 -12.27
N PHE A 187 -6.43 -8.27 -11.04
CA PHE A 187 -6.97 -9.12 -9.96
C PHE A 187 -8.46 -8.83 -9.72
N LEU A 188 -8.81 -7.56 -9.56
CA LEU A 188 -10.16 -7.10 -9.24
C LEU A 188 -11.16 -7.45 -10.35
N GLN A 189 -10.80 -7.21 -11.62
CA GLN A 189 -11.67 -7.56 -12.74
C GLN A 189 -11.80 -9.07 -12.91
N LYS A 190 -10.72 -9.83 -12.75
CA LYS A 190 -10.72 -11.28 -12.96
C LYS A 190 -11.50 -12.04 -11.89
N TYR A 191 -11.35 -11.67 -10.61
CA TYR A 191 -11.90 -12.46 -9.51
C TYR A 191 -13.14 -11.85 -8.84
N LEU A 192 -13.41 -10.55 -9.05
CA LEU A 192 -14.55 -9.85 -8.45
C LEU A 192 -15.44 -9.13 -9.48
N GLY A 193 -14.96 -8.96 -10.71
CA GLY A 193 -15.66 -8.26 -11.79
C GLY A 193 -15.89 -6.78 -11.53
N LYS A 194 -15.18 -6.19 -10.56
CA LYS A 194 -15.38 -4.78 -10.15
C LYS A 194 -14.19 -4.22 -9.39
N VAL A 195 -14.08 -2.90 -9.40
CA VAL A 195 -13.27 -2.11 -8.46
C VAL A 195 -14.24 -1.42 -7.51
N TYR A 196 -14.03 -1.53 -6.19
CA TYR A 196 -14.86 -0.79 -5.24
C TYR A 196 -14.55 0.72 -5.36
N PRO A 197 -15.58 1.58 -5.48
CA PRO A 197 -15.36 2.99 -5.65
C PRO A 197 -14.95 3.63 -4.32
N GLU A 198 -14.03 4.59 -4.41
CA GLU A 198 -13.74 5.48 -3.31
C GLU A 198 -14.84 6.53 -3.15
N LYS A 199 -15.32 6.77 -1.93
CA LYS A 199 -16.32 7.80 -1.62
C LYS A 199 -15.68 8.95 -0.84
N LYS A 200 -14.82 9.72 -1.50
CA LYS A 200 -14.26 10.93 -0.91
C LYS A 200 -15.14 12.15 -1.17
N ILE A 201 -15.47 12.87 -0.11
CA ILE A 201 -15.98 14.24 -0.21
C ILE A 201 -14.75 15.15 -0.24
N VAL A 202 -14.52 15.80 -1.37
CA VAL A 202 -13.51 16.86 -1.46
C VAL A 202 -14.15 18.12 -0.90
N LEU A 203 -13.66 18.56 0.26
CA LEU A 203 -14.01 19.86 0.81
C LEU A 203 -12.92 20.84 0.43
N ASP A 204 -13.32 22.01 -0.07
CA ASP A 204 -12.39 23.12 -0.28
C ASP A 204 -11.73 23.48 1.06
N ARG A 205 -10.41 23.60 1.02
CA ARG A 205 -9.60 23.95 2.18
C ARG A 205 -8.62 25.04 1.79
N GLU A 206 -8.59 26.10 2.59
CA GLU A 206 -7.53 27.09 2.50
C GLU A 206 -6.24 26.54 3.13
N TYR A 207 -5.15 26.60 2.38
CA TYR A 207 -3.84 26.14 2.82
C TYR A 207 -2.96 27.31 3.20
N SER A 208 -2.31 27.22 4.35
CA SER A 208 -1.17 28.06 4.69
C SER A 208 0.01 27.74 3.78
N LYS A 209 1.00 28.63 3.73
CA LYS A 209 2.20 28.44 2.90
C LYS A 209 2.88 27.10 3.22
N GLY A 210 3.01 26.23 2.21
CA GLY A 210 3.61 24.90 2.35
C GLY A 210 2.68 23.80 2.88
N GLU A 211 1.48 24.15 3.36
CA GLU A 211 0.54 23.21 3.99
C GLU A 211 -0.02 22.20 2.99
N GLU A 212 -0.29 22.62 1.76
CA GLU A 212 -0.80 21.75 0.70
C GLU A 212 0.22 20.65 0.32
N GLU A 213 1.49 21.03 0.19
CA GLU A 213 2.57 20.10 -0.16
C GLU A 213 2.83 19.10 0.95
N LEU A 214 2.89 19.56 2.20
CA LEU A 214 3.05 18.69 3.36
C LEU A 214 1.84 17.76 3.53
N ALA A 215 0.62 18.28 3.33
CA ALA A 215 -0.60 17.49 3.36
C ALA A 215 -0.61 16.43 2.27
N PHE A 216 -0.14 16.74 1.06
CA PHE A 216 -0.02 15.76 -0.03
C PHE A 216 0.85 14.57 0.39
N PHE A 217 2.09 14.81 0.84
CA PHE A 217 2.98 13.72 1.24
C PHE A 217 2.52 13.00 2.50
N CYS A 218 1.84 13.67 3.44
CA CYS A 218 1.21 12.97 4.57
C CYS A 218 0.13 11.98 4.10
N LYS A 219 -0.71 12.36 3.12
CA LYS A 219 -1.72 11.46 2.54
C LYS A 219 -1.09 10.27 1.84
N VAL A 220 -0.02 10.50 1.09
CA VAL A 220 0.77 9.44 0.43
C VAL A 220 1.30 8.46 1.47
N MET A 221 1.99 8.94 2.51
CA MET A 221 2.51 8.09 3.58
C MET A 221 1.42 7.29 4.31
N VAL A 222 0.20 7.84 4.44
CA VAL A 222 -0.93 7.10 5.02
C VAL A 222 -1.34 5.93 4.15
N VAL A 223 -1.39 6.11 2.83
CA VAL A 223 -1.74 5.03 1.89
C VAL A 223 -0.62 3.98 1.86
N GLU A 224 0.62 4.40 1.61
CA GLU A 224 1.76 3.48 1.42
C GLU A 224 2.11 2.71 2.70
N GLU A 225 2.21 3.36 3.87
CA GLU A 225 2.60 2.65 5.10
C GLU A 225 1.51 1.68 5.59
N LEU A 226 0.23 2.03 5.42
CA LEU A 226 -0.87 1.13 5.76
C LEU A 226 -0.98 0.00 4.74
N GLY A 227 -0.82 0.29 3.45
CA GLY A 227 -0.77 -0.70 2.39
C GLY A 227 0.37 -1.71 2.62
N ASP A 228 1.57 -1.21 2.90
CA ASP A 228 2.75 -2.03 3.10
C ASP A 228 2.67 -2.89 4.37
N TYR A 229 2.02 -2.39 5.43
CA TYR A 229 1.73 -3.21 6.61
C TYR A 229 0.94 -4.47 6.25
N TYR A 230 -0.03 -4.37 5.34
CA TYR A 230 -0.79 -5.53 4.85
C TYR A 230 0.06 -6.42 3.95
N ASN A 231 0.81 -5.83 3.01
CA ASN A 231 1.68 -6.58 2.10
C ASN A 231 2.64 -7.52 2.86
N VAL A 232 3.40 -6.96 3.81
CA VAL A 232 4.42 -7.68 4.58
C VAL A 232 3.83 -8.85 5.37
N LYS A 233 2.59 -8.70 5.85
CA LYS A 233 1.91 -9.74 6.62
C LYS A 233 1.40 -10.91 5.78
N MET A 234 1.25 -10.72 4.46
CA MET A 234 0.68 -11.73 3.56
C MET A 234 1.69 -12.31 2.57
N MET A 235 2.71 -11.54 2.15
CA MET A 235 3.59 -11.90 1.04
C MET A 235 4.35 -13.23 1.20
N LEU A 236 4.65 -13.64 2.45
CA LEU A 236 5.35 -14.90 2.75
C LEU A 236 4.47 -15.98 3.40
N ASP A 237 3.18 -15.71 3.63
CA ASP A 237 2.30 -16.60 4.39
C ASP A 237 1.77 -17.74 3.51
N ASP A 238 2.08 -19.00 3.86
CA ASP A 238 1.67 -20.18 3.09
C ASP A 238 0.17 -20.50 3.21
N GLU A 239 -0.58 -19.88 4.14
CA GLU A 239 -2.04 -19.99 4.22
C GLU A 239 -2.78 -19.11 3.20
N ILE A 240 -2.05 -18.20 2.56
CA ILE A 240 -2.59 -17.26 1.57
C ILE A 240 -2.53 -17.85 0.16
N GLU A 241 -3.56 -17.58 -0.63
CA GLU A 241 -3.67 -17.92 -2.04
C GLU A 241 -2.42 -17.45 -2.81
N PRO A 242 -1.69 -18.36 -3.51
CA PRO A 242 -0.39 -18.06 -4.13
C PRO A 242 -0.33 -16.80 -4.99
N ILE A 243 -1.35 -16.54 -5.83
CA ILE A 243 -1.36 -15.32 -6.65
C ILE A 243 -1.47 -14.06 -5.80
N VAL A 244 -2.19 -14.10 -4.67
CA VAL A 244 -2.28 -12.99 -3.73
C VAL A 244 -0.94 -12.76 -3.04
N LYS A 245 -0.23 -13.82 -2.62
CA LYS A 245 1.12 -13.70 -2.06
C LYS A 245 2.07 -12.99 -3.02
N GLN A 246 2.06 -13.41 -4.29
CA GLN A 246 2.91 -12.84 -5.32
C GLN A 246 2.60 -11.35 -5.54
N VAL A 247 1.32 -10.98 -5.64
CA VAL A 247 0.89 -9.58 -5.76
C VAL A 247 1.41 -8.73 -4.60
N ASN A 248 1.23 -9.20 -3.35
CA ASN A 248 1.71 -8.47 -2.17
C ASN A 248 3.25 -8.41 -2.11
N TRP A 249 3.94 -9.44 -2.57
CA TRP A 249 5.40 -9.44 -2.65
C TRP A 249 5.94 -8.43 -3.65
N VAL A 250 5.41 -8.44 -4.88
CA VAL A 250 5.80 -7.50 -5.95
C VAL A 250 5.53 -6.06 -5.50
N HIS A 251 4.35 -5.81 -4.92
CA HIS A 251 3.99 -4.50 -4.39
C HIS A 251 4.98 -4.07 -3.29
N HIS A 252 5.17 -4.87 -2.24
CA HIS A 252 6.12 -4.56 -1.15
C HIS A 252 7.54 -4.26 -1.65
N ARG A 253 8.03 -5.01 -2.64
CA ARG A 253 9.37 -4.81 -3.20
C ARG A 253 9.55 -3.37 -3.68
N ASP A 254 8.55 -2.83 -4.38
CA ASP A 254 8.59 -1.47 -4.92
C ASP A 254 8.30 -0.44 -3.81
N GLU A 255 7.29 -0.68 -2.98
CA GLU A 255 6.94 0.15 -1.82
C GLU A 255 8.11 0.35 -0.84
N SER A 256 8.99 -0.64 -0.70
CA SER A 256 10.18 -0.51 0.14
C SER A 256 11.08 0.66 -0.28
N ARG A 257 11.16 0.94 -1.60
CA ARG A 257 11.92 2.06 -2.17
C ARG A 257 11.12 3.35 -2.04
N HIS A 258 9.83 3.31 -2.41
CA HIS A 258 8.90 4.45 -2.32
C HIS A 258 8.86 5.02 -0.91
N LEU A 259 8.62 4.17 0.09
CA LEU A 259 8.63 4.53 1.50
C LEU A 259 10.00 5.01 2.00
N GLY A 260 11.09 4.48 1.44
CA GLY A 260 12.44 4.97 1.73
C GLY A 260 12.60 6.44 1.33
N PHE A 261 12.23 6.77 0.09
CA PHE A 261 12.22 8.14 -0.42
C PHE A 261 11.21 9.02 0.33
N GLY A 262 9.97 8.57 0.44
CA GLY A 262 8.85 9.29 1.04
C GLY A 262 9.11 9.71 2.48
N ARG A 263 9.67 8.82 3.31
CA ARG A 263 10.05 9.16 4.70
C ARG A 263 11.12 10.25 4.76
N ARG A 264 12.15 10.16 3.91
CA ARG A 264 13.23 11.16 3.88
C ARG A 264 12.72 12.50 3.37
N HIS A 265 11.96 12.49 2.28
CA HIS A 265 11.39 13.70 1.70
C HIS A 265 10.38 14.37 2.65
N LEU A 266 9.52 13.60 3.31
CA LEU A 266 8.59 14.14 4.31
C LEU A 266 9.33 14.77 5.50
N THR A 267 10.46 14.20 5.91
CA THR A 267 11.31 14.78 6.97
C THR A 267 11.81 16.16 6.55
N GLU A 268 12.33 16.30 5.32
CA GLU A 268 12.82 17.57 4.78
C GLU A 268 11.71 18.62 4.66
N LEU A 269 10.52 18.21 4.21
CA LEU A 269 9.35 19.11 4.15
C LEU A 269 8.92 19.58 5.54
N ALA A 270 8.92 18.68 6.53
CA ALA A 270 8.60 19.04 7.91
C ALA A 270 9.62 20.02 8.50
N GLU A 271 10.93 19.76 8.30
CA GLU A 271 12.03 20.65 8.71
C GLU A 271 11.94 22.02 8.04
N GLN A 272 11.51 22.07 6.78
CA GLN A 272 11.34 23.31 6.03
C GLN A 272 10.12 24.12 6.50
N TRP A 273 8.96 23.48 6.67
CA TRP A 273 7.68 24.19 6.80
C TRP A 273 7.22 24.40 8.25
N LEU A 274 7.47 23.46 9.16
CA LEU A 274 7.01 23.59 10.55
C LEU A 274 7.59 24.82 11.27
N PRO A 275 8.86 25.23 11.08
CA PRO A 275 9.38 26.45 11.70
C PRO A 275 8.70 27.74 11.22
N VAL A 276 8.07 27.70 10.04
CA VAL A 276 7.40 28.86 9.42
C VAL A 276 5.97 29.02 9.92
N TRP A 277 5.36 27.95 10.43
CA TRP A 277 3.98 27.96 10.90
C TRP A 277 3.86 28.44 12.35
N ASP A 278 2.81 29.23 12.59
CA ASP A 278 2.38 29.55 13.95
C ASP A 278 1.75 28.33 14.65
N ASP A 279 1.57 28.44 15.95
CA ASP A 279 1.05 27.33 16.76
C ASP A 279 -0.39 26.96 16.38
N ALA A 280 -1.19 27.94 15.95
CA ALA A 280 -2.55 27.72 15.47
C ALA A 280 -2.58 26.87 14.19
N THR A 281 -1.66 27.13 13.25
CA THR A 281 -1.52 26.36 12.02
C THR A 281 -1.04 24.94 12.30
N LYS A 282 -0.07 24.77 13.20
CA LYS A 282 0.41 23.44 13.61
C LYS A 282 -0.70 22.62 14.27
N ALA A 283 -1.45 23.21 15.20
CA ALA A 283 -2.57 22.54 15.87
C ALA A 283 -3.65 22.12 14.85
N ARG A 284 -4.08 23.06 13.98
CA ARG A 284 -5.06 22.77 12.92
C ARG A 284 -4.57 21.66 11.98
N PHE A 285 -3.30 21.66 11.60
CA PHE A 285 -2.73 20.63 10.74
C PHE A 285 -2.70 19.26 11.43
N SER A 286 -2.30 19.22 12.70
CA SER A 286 -2.31 18.01 13.53
C SER A 286 -3.72 17.42 13.65
N ASP A 287 -4.72 18.25 13.99
CA ASP A 287 -6.12 17.83 14.10
C ASP A 287 -6.64 17.25 12.78
N TRP A 288 -6.35 17.95 11.68
CA TRP A 288 -6.71 17.48 10.35
C TRP A 288 -6.04 16.15 10.02
N LEU A 289 -4.74 16.00 10.30
CA LEU A 289 -4.00 14.78 9.98
C LEU A 289 -4.52 13.59 10.80
N GLY A 290 -4.80 13.79 12.09
CA GLY A 290 -5.45 12.78 12.93
C GLY A 290 -6.83 12.36 12.40
N ALA A 291 -7.66 13.34 12.04
CA ALA A 291 -8.97 13.09 11.44
C ALA A 291 -8.86 12.38 10.08
N TYR A 292 -7.85 12.72 9.28
CA TYR A 292 -7.58 12.08 8.00
C TYR A 292 -7.23 10.60 8.17
N ILE A 293 -6.30 10.25 9.08
CA ILE A 293 -5.93 8.85 9.36
C ILE A 293 -7.17 8.05 9.82
N LYS A 294 -7.98 8.62 10.74
CA LYS A 294 -9.23 8.01 11.19
C LYS A 294 -10.22 7.80 10.04
N SER A 295 -10.34 8.77 9.14
CA SER A 295 -11.18 8.66 7.95
C SER A 295 -10.66 7.63 6.95
N SER A 296 -9.35 7.49 6.77
CA SER A 296 -8.76 6.49 5.87
C SER A 296 -9.10 5.06 6.31
N TRP A 297 -9.10 4.80 7.62
CA TRP A 297 -9.53 3.51 8.14
C TRP A 297 -10.98 3.17 7.80
N SER A 298 -11.84 4.16 7.71
CA SER A 298 -13.23 3.96 7.33
C SER A 298 -13.35 3.29 5.95
N ASP A 299 -12.40 3.43 5.05
CA ASP A 299 -12.46 2.82 3.72
C ASP A 299 -12.20 1.30 3.74
N PHE A 300 -11.48 0.80 4.76
CA PHE A 300 -11.26 -0.64 4.97
C PHE A 300 -12.55 -1.39 5.38
N TYR A 301 -13.55 -0.70 5.94
CA TYR A 301 -14.81 -1.30 6.42
C TYR A 301 -15.96 -1.04 5.44
N ASN A 302 -15.79 -1.42 4.17
CA ASN A 302 -16.74 -1.10 3.11
C ASN A 302 -18.05 -1.91 3.24
N PRO A 303 -19.23 -1.26 3.43
CA PRO A 303 -20.51 -1.97 3.55
C PRO A 303 -20.82 -2.89 2.37
N LYS A 304 -20.53 -2.44 1.15
CA LYS A 304 -20.83 -3.21 -0.07
C LYS A 304 -19.94 -4.45 -0.18
N MET A 305 -18.72 -4.40 0.36
CA MET A 305 -17.84 -5.56 0.44
C MET A 305 -18.47 -6.66 1.30
N TYR A 306 -18.99 -6.34 2.49
CA TYR A 306 -19.68 -7.31 3.34
C TYR A 306 -20.93 -7.90 2.66
N ASP A 307 -21.73 -7.06 2.00
CA ASP A 307 -22.92 -7.51 1.29
C ASP A 307 -22.55 -8.48 0.14
N ASP A 308 -21.52 -8.16 -0.64
CA ASP A 308 -21.03 -9.03 -1.73
C ASP A 308 -20.42 -10.34 -1.18
N ALA A 309 -19.83 -10.30 0.01
CA ALA A 309 -19.35 -11.47 0.75
C ALA A 309 -20.49 -12.37 1.28
N GLY A 310 -21.75 -11.97 1.14
CA GLY A 310 -22.90 -12.75 1.60
C GLY A 310 -23.20 -12.60 3.09
N MET A 311 -22.60 -11.60 3.76
CA MET A 311 -22.78 -11.39 5.20
C MET A 311 -24.19 -10.93 5.56
N ARG A 312 -24.98 -10.47 4.59
CA ARG A 312 -26.34 -9.98 4.81
C ARG A 312 -27.26 -11.02 5.45
N ASP A 313 -27.10 -12.27 5.04
CA ASP A 313 -27.91 -13.39 5.54
C ASP A 313 -27.40 -13.92 6.89
N VAL A 314 -26.23 -13.48 7.33
CA VAL A 314 -25.57 -13.93 8.57
C VAL A 314 -25.76 -12.91 9.69
N ALA A 315 -25.49 -11.63 9.43
CA ALA A 315 -25.33 -10.62 10.47
C ALA A 315 -26.01 -9.27 10.15
N GLY A 316 -26.90 -9.26 9.14
CA GLY A 316 -27.57 -8.06 8.67
C GLY A 316 -26.74 -7.26 7.65
N THR A 317 -27.22 -6.07 7.31
CA THR A 317 -26.63 -5.26 6.22
C THR A 317 -25.16 -4.93 6.48
N GLY A 318 -24.37 -4.80 5.41
CA GLY A 318 -22.97 -4.38 5.53
C GLY A 318 -22.79 -3.05 6.25
N TYR A 319 -23.80 -2.17 6.26
CA TYR A 319 -23.77 -0.94 7.06
C TYR A 319 -23.82 -1.21 8.57
N GLN A 320 -24.67 -2.16 8.99
CA GLN A 320 -24.73 -2.59 10.40
C GLN A 320 -23.42 -3.23 10.83
N ILE A 321 -22.85 -4.09 9.98
CA ILE A 321 -21.55 -4.73 10.22
C ILE A 321 -20.45 -3.67 10.34
N ARG A 322 -20.34 -2.74 9.39
CA ARG A 322 -19.39 -1.62 9.47
C ARG A 322 -19.52 -0.85 10.78
N LYS A 323 -20.75 -0.48 11.16
CA LYS A 323 -21.00 0.31 12.37
C LYS A 323 -20.55 -0.45 13.63
N MET A 324 -20.87 -1.74 13.72
CA MET A 324 -20.39 -2.62 14.79
C MET A 324 -18.87 -2.69 14.79
N ALA A 325 -18.28 -3.02 13.65
CA ALA A 325 -16.86 -3.26 13.51
C ALA A 325 -16.05 -2.01 13.88
N LEU A 326 -16.40 -0.83 13.39
CA LEU A 326 -15.69 0.41 13.73
C LEU A 326 -15.76 0.79 15.22
N ALA A 327 -16.84 0.40 15.91
CA ALA A 327 -17.02 0.65 17.34
C ALA A 327 -16.40 -0.42 18.24
N HIS A 328 -15.97 -1.56 17.68
CA HIS A 328 -15.51 -2.71 18.46
C HIS A 328 -14.05 -2.55 18.96
N PRO A 329 -13.74 -2.84 20.23
CA PRO A 329 -12.39 -2.68 20.78
C PRO A 329 -11.30 -3.50 20.07
N ALA A 330 -11.61 -4.73 19.65
CA ALA A 330 -10.63 -5.58 18.95
C ALA A 330 -10.18 -4.97 17.62
N THR A 331 -11.10 -4.36 16.87
CA THR A 331 -10.78 -3.74 15.59
C THR A 331 -10.07 -2.39 15.80
N ALA A 332 -10.40 -1.64 16.85
CA ALA A 332 -9.67 -0.45 17.26
C ALA A 332 -8.21 -0.78 17.63
N ALA A 333 -7.99 -1.87 18.35
CA ALA A 333 -6.65 -2.37 18.65
C ALA A 333 -5.86 -2.74 17.38
N HIS A 334 -6.52 -3.35 16.38
CA HIS A 334 -5.91 -3.60 15.08
C HIS A 334 -5.51 -2.32 14.36
N ARG A 335 -6.42 -1.33 14.26
CA ARG A 335 -6.13 -0.03 13.63
C ARG A 335 -4.95 0.67 14.32
N ALA A 336 -4.94 0.71 15.64
CA ALA A 336 -3.83 1.28 16.42
C ALA A 336 -2.51 0.53 16.17
N LYS A 337 -2.54 -0.80 16.10
CA LYS A 337 -1.35 -1.64 15.83
C LYS A 337 -0.80 -1.40 14.42
N ALA A 338 -1.67 -1.42 13.41
CA ALA A 338 -1.29 -1.22 12.01
C ALA A 338 -0.77 0.20 11.76
N SER A 339 -1.37 1.23 12.36
CA SER A 339 -0.95 2.62 12.21
C SER A 339 0.26 3.02 13.08
N LYS A 340 0.70 2.17 14.02
CA LYS A 340 1.72 2.53 15.03
C LYS A 340 2.99 3.13 14.43
N LYS A 341 3.53 2.52 13.37
CA LYS A 341 4.76 2.98 12.71
C LYS A 341 4.58 4.37 12.09
N LEU A 342 3.51 4.54 11.32
CA LEU A 342 3.15 5.80 10.66
C LEU A 342 2.92 6.93 11.67
N VAL A 343 2.09 6.68 12.69
CA VAL A 343 1.80 7.67 13.76
C VAL A 343 3.08 8.08 14.48
N ASN A 344 3.98 7.15 14.78
CA ASN A 344 5.27 7.47 15.39
C ASN A 344 6.19 8.31 14.49
N ILE A 345 6.11 8.15 13.16
CA ILE A 345 6.81 9.03 12.22
C ILE A 345 6.24 10.45 12.33
N PHE A 346 4.93 10.60 12.23
CA PHE A 346 4.28 11.92 12.28
C PHE A 346 4.47 12.64 13.63
N LEU A 347 4.40 11.92 14.76
CA LEU A 347 4.67 12.47 16.09
C LEU A 347 6.11 12.97 16.21
N ARG A 348 7.09 12.16 15.78
CA ARG A 348 8.51 12.52 15.82
C ARG A 348 8.83 13.73 14.94
N LEU A 349 8.15 13.86 13.80
CA LEU A 349 8.30 15.02 12.92
C LEU A 349 7.55 16.26 13.42
N GLY A 350 6.71 16.16 14.46
CA GLY A 350 5.88 17.27 14.95
C GLY A 350 4.67 17.58 14.05
N LEU A 351 4.31 16.66 13.15
CA LEU A 351 3.12 16.74 12.30
C LEU A 351 1.85 16.36 13.04
N LEU A 352 1.98 15.47 14.04
CA LEU A 352 0.97 15.19 15.05
C LEU A 352 1.47 15.67 16.42
N GLN A 353 0.58 16.21 17.23
CA GLN A 353 0.86 16.59 18.62
C GLN A 353 0.60 15.44 19.61
N GLU A 354 -0.37 14.58 19.29
CA GLU A 354 -0.75 13.43 20.12
C GLU A 354 -1.18 12.25 19.26
N GLN A 355 -1.29 11.07 19.89
CA GLN A 355 -1.75 9.87 19.22
C GLN A 355 -3.25 9.98 18.90
N PRO A 356 -3.67 9.82 17.63
CA PRO A 356 -5.07 9.89 17.27
C PRO A 356 -5.83 8.67 17.82
N ASP A 357 -7.08 8.89 18.20
CA ASP A 357 -8.05 7.84 18.54
C ASP A 357 -8.61 7.19 17.26
N LEU A 358 -8.09 6.00 16.92
CA LEU A 358 -8.30 5.34 15.62
C LEU A 358 -9.45 4.34 15.59
#